data_AF-A0A0C5BZU4-F1
#
_entry.id   AF-A0A0C5BZU4-F1
#
_cell.length_a   1.000
_cell.length_b   1.000
_cell.length_c   1.000
_cell.angle_alpha   90.00
_cell.angle_beta   90.00
_cell.angle_gamma   90.00
#
_symmetry.space_group_name_H-M   'P 1'
#
loop_
_entity.id
_entity.type
_entity.pdbx_description
1 polymer ?
#
loop_
_entity_poly.entity_id
_entity_poly.type
_entity_poly.pdbx_seq_one_letter_code
_entity_poly.pdbx_strand_id
1 'polypeptide(L)' 'MIQCKLCGTPLGKEPTTEELEKHWKKHHGWHWESNKDKSPQEALLKKRD' A
#
# COMPACT_ATOMS: atom_id res chain seq x y z
N MET A 1 5.26 3.21 13.27
CA MET A 1 4.12 3.52 12.41
C MET A 1 4.52 3.18 10.98
N ILE A 2 3.68 2.46 10.27
CA ILE A 2 3.89 2.12 8.87
C ILE A 2 3.32 3.27 8.03
N GLN A 3 4.09 3.71 7.03
CA GLN A 3 3.65 4.73 6.09
C GLN A 3 3.64 4.14 4.68
N CYS A 4 2.69 4.59 3.87
CA CYS A 4 2.64 4.27 2.46
C CYS A 4 3.89 4.84 1.77
N LYS A 5 4.67 4.00 1.08
CA LYS A 5 5.88 4.46 0.38
C LYS A 5 5.61 5.36 -0.82
N LEU A 6 4.37 5.37 -1.34
CA LEU A 6 3.99 6.15 -2.52
C LEU A 6 3.55 7.57 -2.17
N CYS A 7 2.85 7.76 -1.05
CA CYS A 7 2.30 9.07 -0.65
C CYS A 7 2.65 9.50 0.77
N GLY A 8 3.38 8.69 1.55
CA GLY A 8 3.73 9.00 2.94
C GLY A 8 2.58 8.92 3.94
N THR A 9 1.35 8.60 3.50
CA THR A 9 0.18 8.50 4.38
C THR A 9 0.41 7.44 5.46
N PRO A 10 0.12 7.76 6.74
CA PRO A 10 0.22 6.77 7.81
C PRO A 10 -0.85 5.68 7.64
N LEU A 11 -0.41 4.42 7.59
CA LEU A 11 -1.26 3.23 7.45
C LEU A 11 -1.53 2.54 8.80
N GLY A 12 -1.15 3.17 9.92
CA GLY A 12 -1.27 2.59 11.25
C GLY A 12 -0.01 1.83 11.70
N LYS A 13 -0.09 1.05 12.79
CA LYS A 13 1.04 0.26 13.30
C LYS A 13 1.21 -1.07 12.56
N GLU A 14 0.10 -1.75 12.26
CA GLU A 14 0.03 -3.05 11.57
C GLU A 14 -1.20 -3.06 10.64
N PRO A 15 -1.13 -2.43 9.46
CA PRO A 15 -2.23 -2.46 8.49
C PRO A 15 -2.43 -3.89 7.97
N THR A 16 -3.69 -4.33 7.92
CA THR A 16 -4.06 -5.59 7.28
C THR A 16 -3.99 -5.46 5.77
N THR A 17 -3.91 -6.59 5.07
CA THR A 17 -3.97 -6.63 3.59
C THR A 17 -5.18 -5.89 3.04
N GLU A 18 -6.36 -6.05 3.65
CA GLU A 18 -7.59 -5.38 3.23
C GLU A 18 -7.50 -3.85 3.36
N GLU A 19 -6.95 -3.35 4.46
CA GLU A 19 -6.76 -1.91 4.67
C GLU A 19 -5.75 -1.32 3.67
N LEU A 20 -4.70 -2.08 3.36
CA LEU A 20 -3.75 -1.73 2.30
C LEU A 20 -4.42 -1.71 0.93
N GLU A 21 -5.26 -2.70 0.60
CA GLU A 21 -6.01 -2.71 -0.67
C GLU A 21 -6.98 -1.54 -0.78
N LYS A 22 -7.74 -1.24 0.28
CA LYS A 22 -8.64 -0.07 0.31
C LYS A 22 -7.86 1.21 0.09
N HIS A 23 -6.74 1.39 0.79
CA HIS A 23 -5.86 2.54 0.59
C HIS A 23 -5.32 2.59 -0.84
N TRP A 24 -4.85 1.47 -1.37
CA TRP A 24 -4.32 1.39 -2.73
C TRP A 24 -5.39 1.77 -3.75
N LYS A 25 -6.55 1.11 -3.74
CA LYS A 25 -7.63 1.38 -4.69
C LYS A 25 -8.11 2.83 -4.60
N LYS A 26 -8.20 3.39 -3.39
CA LYS A 26 -8.68 4.76 -3.15
C LYS A 26 -7.69 5.84 -3.59
N HIS A 27 -6.40 5.71 -3.24
CA HIS A 27 -5.41 6.77 -3.43
C HIS A 27 -4.48 6.53 -4.63
N HIS A 28 -4.32 5.27 -5.02
CA HIS A 28 -3.39 4.81 -6.05
C HIS A 28 -4.08 3.84 -7.03
N GLY A 29 -5.40 3.95 -7.21
CA GLY A 29 -6.20 3.06 -8.06
C GLY A 29 -5.77 3.08 -9.52
N TRP A 30 -5.25 4.21 -10.01
CA TRP A 30 -4.62 4.31 -11.33
C TRP A 30 -3.40 3.38 -11.49
N HIS A 31 -2.74 3.03 -10.40
CA HIS A 31 -1.59 2.13 -10.33
C HIS A 31 -1.97 0.66 -10.09
N TRP A 32 -3.25 0.38 -9.80
CA TRP A 32 -3.73 -0.97 -9.48
C TRP A 32 -3.61 -1.88 -10.69
N GLU A 33 -4.01 -1.42 -11.87
CA GLU A 33 -4.00 -2.26 -13.08
C GLU A 33 -2.59 -2.60 -13.56
N SER A 34 -1.63 -1.70 -13.40
CA SER A 34 -0.22 -1.92 -13.77
C SER A 34 0.59 -2.72 -12.74
N ASN A 35 0.04 -2.96 -11.55
CA ASN A 35 0.71 -3.72 -10.48
C ASN A 35 -0.17 -4.86 -9.95
N LYS A 36 -1.10 -5.41 -10.76
CA LYS A 36 -1.93 -6.58 -10.37
C LYS A 36 -1.07 -7.79 -9.94
N ASP A 37 0.17 -7.88 -10.42
CA ASP A 37 1.15 -8.90 -10.03
C ASP A 37 1.80 -8.69 -8.65
N LYS A 38 1.68 -7.49 -8.06
CA LYS A 38 2.28 -7.18 -6.75
C LYS A 38 1.24 -7.21 -5.66
N SER A 39 1.58 -7.81 -4.53
CA SER A 39 0.75 -7.71 -3.33
C SER A 39 0.68 -6.26 -2.82
N PRO A 40 -0.43 -5.84 -2.20
CA PRO A 40 -0.59 -4.50 -1.60
C PRO A 40 0.50 -4.16 -0.59
N GLN A 41 1.00 -5.17 0.11
CA GLN A 41 2.14 -5.03 1.01
C GLN A 41 3.41 -4.65 0.25
N GLU A 42 3.74 -5.34 -0.84
CA GLU A 42 4.93 -5.00 -1.64
C GLU A 42 4.80 -3.64 -2.36
N ALA A 43 3.59 -3.25 -2.74
CA ALA A 43 3.35 -1.99 -3.45
C ALA A 43 3.28 -0.78 -2.53
N LEU A 44 2.79 -0.94 -1.30
CA LEU A 44 2.58 0.17 -0.36
C LEU A 44 3.60 0.21 0.77
N LEU A 45 4.16 -0.93 1.18
CA LEU A 45 5.15 -0.99 2.24
C LEU A 45 6.55 -0.84 1.67
N LYS A 46 7.39 -0.10 2.38
CA LYS A 46 8.83 -0.07 2.12
C LYS A 46 9.42 -1.34 2.73
N LYS A 47 10.17 -2.14 1.96
CA LYS A 47 10.96 -3.23 2.54
C LYS A 47 11.88 -2.60 3.59
N ARG A 48 11.80 -3.09 4.83
CA ARG A 48 12.80 -2.79 5.83
C ARG A 48 14.00 -3.64 5.44
N ASP A 49 15.08 -2.98 5.05
CA ASP A 49 16.40 -3.59 4.88
C ASP A 49 16.87 -4.19 6.21
#